data_AF-X0YSM9-F1
#
_entry.id   AF-X0YSM9-F1
#
_cell.length_a   1.000
_cell.length_b   1.000
_cell.length_c   1.000
_cell.angle_alpha   90.00
_cell.angle_beta   90.00
_cell.angle_gamma   90.00
#
_symmetry.space_group_name_H-M   'P 1'
#
loop_
_entity.id
_entity.type
_entity.pdbx_description
1 polymer ?
#
loop_
_entity_poly.entity_id
_entity_poly.type
_entity_poly.pdbx_seq_one_letter_code
_entity_poly.pdbx_strand_id
1 'polypeptide(L)'
;MPIHEIRESIEQNKITLDGNGFAIVQKVINLRENMSHKMLQCDAFWDNPQPKADQAFIMELLVTPTPVIYTDMKIANFTSRSPSASNDNILFKEFFSNSTSTNGLVFPNRFISARPTFTWYMPRLYLTLFVHGEANAEIDDVAISVYCAVKAKKVSLVTYGMGVIREDHIAQVAAVMSNGRSINPARNVGQAFPMWRYGGVRPELMISGANLVNFFNRTSSQEESQTATTVELRGFAMAARQMVPNLEAFGTAALAGTGGIPSWIRLELFKGVESGAIRDQWPPIKHADNGNVLTL
;
A
#
# COMPACT_ATOMS: atom_id res chain seq x y z
N MET A 1 -12.10 -23.18 28.89
CA MET A 1 -12.41 -22.54 27.58
C MET A 1 -12.47 -23.66 26.55
N PRO A 2 -13.60 -23.81 25.84
CA PRO A 2 -13.75 -24.86 24.85
C PRO A 2 -12.83 -24.60 23.65
N ILE A 3 -12.22 -25.66 23.14
CA ILE A 3 -11.59 -25.70 21.82
C ILE A 3 -12.69 -26.16 20.86
N HIS A 4 -12.86 -25.44 19.75
CA HIS A 4 -13.79 -25.78 18.69
C HIS A 4 -13.01 -26.40 17.55
N GLU A 5 -13.35 -27.64 17.20
CA GLU A 5 -12.84 -28.30 16.02
C GLU A 5 -13.77 -28.01 14.84
N ILE A 6 -13.19 -27.53 13.75
CA ILE A 6 -13.89 -27.21 12.51
C ILE A 6 -13.33 -28.14 11.44
N ARG A 7 -14.23 -28.84 10.74
CA ARG A 7 -13.91 -29.73 9.62
C ARG A 7 -14.81 -29.35 8.47
N GLU A 8 -14.22 -28.75 7.44
CA GLU A 8 -14.95 -28.20 6.32
C GLU A 8 -14.26 -28.59 5.01
N SER A 9 -15.04 -28.80 3.96
CA SER A 9 -14.52 -29.07 2.63
C SER A 9 -14.93 -28.01 1.61
N ILE A 10 -14.10 -27.87 0.58
CA ILE A 10 -14.42 -27.23 -0.69
C ILE A 10 -14.40 -28.34 -1.73
N GLU A 11 -15.59 -28.65 -2.25
CA GLU A 11 -15.81 -29.65 -3.29
C GLU A 11 -16.53 -28.99 -4.45
N GLN A 12 -15.97 -29.12 -5.65
CA GLN A 12 -16.54 -28.60 -6.89
C GLN A 12 -16.34 -29.65 -7.98
N ASN A 13 -17.44 -30.07 -8.61
CA ASN A 13 -17.37 -30.98 -9.74
C ASN A 13 -16.63 -30.37 -10.92
N LYS A 14 -16.76 -29.05 -11.10
CA LYS A 14 -16.19 -28.30 -12.23
C LYS A 14 -15.91 -26.86 -11.83
N ILE A 15 -14.69 -26.40 -12.09
CA ILE A 15 -14.28 -25.00 -11.96
C ILE A 15 -13.89 -24.49 -13.34
N THR A 16 -14.55 -23.42 -13.79
CA THR A 16 -14.23 -22.75 -15.06
C THR A 16 -13.37 -21.53 -14.79
N LEU A 17 -12.23 -21.44 -15.46
CA LEU A 17 -11.34 -20.29 -15.35
C LEU A 17 -11.81 -19.15 -16.26
N ASP A 18 -11.52 -17.91 -15.86
CA ASP A 18 -11.80 -16.74 -16.69
C ASP A 18 -10.87 -16.65 -17.92
N GLY A 19 -11.06 -15.61 -18.74
CA GLY A 19 -10.22 -15.36 -19.92
C GLY A 19 -8.76 -15.05 -19.61
N ASN A 20 -8.40 -14.84 -18.34
CA ASN A 20 -7.03 -14.69 -17.86
C ASN A 20 -6.50 -15.96 -17.17
N GLY A 21 -7.29 -17.03 -17.11
CA GLY A 21 -6.91 -18.29 -16.49
C GLY A 21 -6.98 -18.26 -14.96
N PHE A 22 -7.93 -17.52 -14.39
CA PHE A 22 -8.09 -17.35 -12.94
C PHE A 22 -9.53 -17.63 -12.48
N ALA A 23 -9.66 -18.29 -11.32
CA ALA A 23 -10.92 -18.45 -10.62
C ALA A 23 -10.73 -18.39 -9.10
N ILE A 24 -11.79 -17.97 -8.40
CA ILE A 24 -11.84 -17.91 -6.94
C ILE A 24 -13.03 -18.73 -6.46
N VAL A 25 -12.76 -19.69 -5.59
CA VAL A 25 -13.79 -20.44 -4.85
C VAL A 25 -13.66 -20.12 -3.38
N GLN A 26 -14.74 -19.71 -2.73
CA GLN A 26 -14.70 -19.29 -1.33
C GLN A 26 -15.84 -19.89 -0.52
N LYS A 27 -15.52 -20.34 0.70
CA LYS A 27 -16.48 -20.82 1.70
C LYS A 27 -16.30 -20.02 2.99
N VAL A 28 -17.42 -19.62 3.59
CA VAL A 28 -17.44 -18.81 4.82
C VAL A 28 -17.95 -19.65 5.99
N ILE A 29 -17.22 -19.60 7.09
CA ILE A 29 -17.55 -20.27 8.35
C ILE A 29 -17.79 -19.18 9.39
N ASN A 30 -18.97 -19.20 10.00
CA ASN A 30 -19.33 -18.22 11.02
C ASN A 30 -18.82 -18.67 12.39
N LEU A 31 -18.16 -17.76 13.10
CA LEU A 31 -17.68 -17.94 14.47
C LEU A 31 -18.51 -17.07 15.42
N ARG A 32 -18.37 -17.33 16.72
CA ARG A 32 -19.05 -16.52 17.74
C ARG A 32 -18.48 -15.11 17.80
N GLU A 33 -19.37 -14.13 17.87
CA GLU A 33 -19.04 -12.71 18.05
C GLU A 33 -18.56 -12.39 19.47
N ASN A 34 -17.93 -11.22 19.62
CA ASN A 34 -17.43 -10.70 20.90
C ASN A 34 -16.43 -11.65 21.62
N MET A 35 -15.64 -12.37 20.82
CA MET A 35 -14.60 -13.27 21.28
C MET A 35 -13.33 -13.04 20.48
N SER A 36 -12.17 -13.25 21.11
CA SER A 36 -10.91 -13.43 20.41
C SER A 36 -10.75 -14.90 20.06
N HIS A 37 -10.42 -15.17 18.82
CA HIS A 37 -10.16 -16.50 18.29
C HIS A 37 -8.67 -16.70 18.13
N LYS A 38 -8.18 -17.89 18.48
CA LYS A 38 -6.78 -18.26 18.30
C LYS A 38 -6.70 -19.59 17.59
N MET A 39 -5.90 -19.66 16.52
CA MET A 39 -5.70 -20.90 15.78
C MET A 39 -4.68 -21.71 16.55
N LEU A 40 -5.02 -22.95 16.92
CA LEU A 40 -4.12 -23.88 17.60
C LEU A 40 -3.48 -24.85 16.63
N GLN A 41 -4.24 -25.28 15.64
CA GLN A 41 -3.78 -26.19 14.60
C GLN A 41 -4.60 -25.94 13.33
N CYS A 42 -3.93 -26.00 12.19
CA CYS A 42 -4.57 -26.03 10.89
C CYS A 42 -3.88 -27.10 10.04
N ASP A 43 -4.68 -27.86 9.32
CA ASP A 43 -4.21 -28.81 8.33
C ASP A 43 -5.17 -28.82 7.14
N ALA A 44 -4.62 -29.07 5.96
CA ALA A 44 -5.40 -29.24 4.75
C ALA A 44 -5.05 -30.58 4.11
N PHE A 45 -6.08 -31.25 3.63
CA PHE A 45 -5.97 -32.57 3.04
C PHE A 45 -6.61 -32.58 1.66
N TRP A 46 -5.99 -33.35 0.77
CA TRP A 46 -6.43 -33.54 -0.59
C TRP A 46 -7.25 -34.80 -0.68
N ASP A 47 -8.56 -34.62 -0.78
CA ASP A 47 -9.47 -35.75 -0.97
C ASP A 47 -9.40 -36.28 -2.41
N ASN A 48 -9.14 -35.38 -3.38
CA ASN A 48 -8.72 -35.77 -4.73
C ASN A 48 -7.32 -35.19 -5.05
N PRO A 49 -6.25 -36.01 -4.98
CA PRO A 49 -4.88 -35.53 -5.21
C PRO A 49 -4.55 -35.25 -6.69
N GLN A 50 -5.42 -35.65 -7.62
CA GLN A 50 -5.25 -35.45 -9.06
C GLN A 50 -6.59 -35.03 -9.69
N PRO A 51 -7.02 -33.77 -9.49
CA PRO A 51 -8.16 -33.25 -10.24
C PRO A 51 -7.86 -33.30 -11.74
N LYS A 52 -8.89 -33.53 -12.56
CA LYS A 52 -8.72 -33.68 -14.00
C LYS A 52 -8.55 -32.29 -14.61
N ALA A 53 -7.43 -32.10 -15.29
CA ALA A 53 -7.15 -30.90 -16.06
C ALA A 53 -6.23 -31.27 -17.22
N ASP A 54 -6.53 -30.75 -18.41
CA ASP A 54 -5.72 -30.99 -19.62
C ASP A 54 -4.44 -30.17 -19.64
N GLN A 55 -4.35 -29.12 -18.80
CA GLN A 55 -3.31 -28.11 -18.82
C GLN A 55 -2.68 -27.91 -17.44
N ALA A 56 -1.53 -27.23 -17.40
CA ALA A 56 -0.84 -26.90 -16.16
C ALA A 56 -1.71 -25.99 -15.29
N PHE A 57 -1.89 -26.32 -14.01
CA PHE A 57 -2.60 -25.49 -13.06
C PHE A 57 -1.83 -25.36 -11.74
N ILE A 58 -2.07 -24.24 -11.07
CA ILE A 58 -1.59 -23.96 -9.72
C ILE A 58 -2.80 -23.52 -8.89
N MET A 59 -2.96 -24.11 -7.71
CA MET A 59 -3.94 -23.69 -6.73
C MET A 59 -3.25 -23.11 -5.49
N GLU A 60 -3.85 -22.09 -4.91
CA GLU A 60 -3.47 -21.53 -3.61
C GLU A 60 -4.65 -21.67 -2.66
N LEU A 61 -4.51 -22.45 -1.60
CA LEU A 61 -5.48 -22.52 -0.51
C LEU A 61 -5.09 -21.52 0.57
N LEU A 62 -6.03 -20.67 0.98
CA LEU A 62 -5.86 -19.71 2.06
C LEU A 62 -6.94 -19.86 3.12
N VAL A 63 -6.54 -19.72 4.38
CA VAL A 63 -7.43 -19.57 5.53
C VAL A 63 -7.21 -18.20 6.14
N THR A 64 -8.24 -17.37 6.14
CA THR A 64 -8.16 -15.95 6.56
C THR A 64 -9.40 -15.53 7.36
N PRO A 65 -9.30 -14.56 8.28
CA PRO A 65 -10.45 -14.03 9.00
C PRO A 65 -11.27 -13.05 8.13
N THR A 66 -10.64 -12.42 7.15
CA THR A 66 -11.24 -11.46 6.21
C THR A 66 -11.31 -12.04 4.79
N PRO A 67 -12.20 -11.55 3.92
CA PRO A 67 -12.14 -11.90 2.50
C PRO A 67 -10.79 -11.48 1.90
N VAL A 68 -10.28 -12.30 0.97
CA VAL A 68 -8.96 -12.11 0.36
C VAL A 68 -9.09 -11.37 -0.97
N ILE A 69 -8.32 -10.31 -1.13
CA ILE A 69 -8.16 -9.60 -2.41
C ILE A 69 -6.87 -10.13 -3.06
N TYR A 70 -6.92 -10.48 -4.34
CA TYR A 70 -5.73 -10.89 -5.09
C TYR A 70 -4.80 -9.69 -5.35
N THR A 71 -3.52 -9.97 -5.57
CA THR A 71 -2.51 -8.95 -5.87
C THR A 71 -2.14 -8.99 -7.35
N ASP A 72 -1.69 -7.87 -7.90
CA ASP A 72 -1.27 -7.76 -9.32
C ASP A 72 0.04 -8.48 -9.64
N MET A 73 0.69 -9.08 -8.64
CA MET A 73 1.92 -9.83 -8.84
C MET A 73 1.64 -11.17 -9.53
N LYS A 74 2.49 -11.52 -10.50
CA LYS A 74 2.38 -12.78 -11.23
C LYS A 74 2.85 -13.97 -10.38
N ILE A 75 2.23 -15.12 -10.59
CA ILE A 75 2.69 -16.41 -10.08
C ILE A 75 3.08 -17.30 -11.27
N ALA A 76 4.35 -17.68 -11.35
CA ALA A 76 4.91 -18.27 -12.56
C ALA A 76 4.57 -17.44 -13.82
N ASN A 77 3.78 -17.99 -14.75
CA ASN A 77 3.31 -17.31 -15.95
C ASN A 77 1.87 -16.79 -15.84
N PHE A 78 1.19 -17.04 -14.73
CA PHE A 78 -0.20 -16.64 -14.52
C PHE A 78 -0.27 -15.23 -13.94
N THR A 79 -1.30 -14.49 -14.38
CA THR A 79 -1.61 -13.17 -13.85
C THR A 79 -2.28 -13.29 -12.50
N SER A 80 -1.97 -12.35 -11.61
CA SER A 80 -2.48 -12.26 -10.25
C SER A 80 -2.06 -13.42 -9.34
N ARG A 81 -1.83 -13.11 -8.06
CA ARG A 81 -1.50 -14.11 -7.03
C ARG A 81 -2.15 -13.77 -5.72
N SER A 82 -2.32 -14.76 -4.84
CA SER A 82 -2.80 -14.47 -3.49
C SER A 82 -1.78 -13.66 -2.67
N PRO A 83 -2.23 -12.89 -1.67
CA PRO A 83 -1.33 -12.09 -0.84
C PRO A 83 -0.19 -12.91 -0.21
N SER A 84 0.88 -12.21 0.15
CA SER A 84 2.03 -12.81 0.83
C SER A 84 1.60 -13.42 2.17
N ALA A 85 2.13 -14.60 2.51
CA ALA A 85 1.95 -15.25 3.82
C ALA A 85 2.45 -14.39 5.00
N SER A 86 3.21 -13.33 4.73
CA SER A 86 3.60 -12.33 5.74
C SER A 86 2.47 -11.38 6.15
N ASN A 87 1.32 -11.41 5.48
CA ASN A 87 0.15 -10.63 5.90
C ASN A 87 -0.44 -11.25 7.17
N ASP A 88 -0.62 -10.43 8.21
CA ASP A 88 -1.18 -10.85 9.51
C ASP A 88 -2.54 -11.57 9.40
N ASN A 89 -3.33 -11.26 8.37
CA ASN A 89 -4.62 -11.90 8.14
C ASN A 89 -4.50 -13.29 7.51
N ILE A 90 -3.32 -13.72 7.03
CA ILE A 90 -3.14 -15.07 6.49
C ILE A 90 -2.76 -16.01 7.62
N LEU A 91 -3.72 -16.85 8.02
CA LEU A 91 -3.54 -17.82 9.09
C LEU A 91 -2.89 -19.11 8.58
N PHE A 92 -3.27 -19.53 7.37
CA PHE A 92 -2.73 -20.69 6.68
C PHE A 92 -2.72 -20.44 5.17
N LYS A 93 -1.68 -20.93 4.51
CA LYS A 93 -1.50 -20.88 3.06
C LYS A 93 -0.81 -22.13 2.56
N GLU A 94 -1.34 -22.75 1.52
CA GLU A 94 -0.72 -23.92 0.88
C GLU A 94 -0.77 -23.82 -0.64
N PHE A 95 0.30 -24.27 -1.29
CA PHE A 95 0.41 -24.34 -2.75
C PHE A 95 0.35 -25.76 -3.27
N PHE A 96 -0.22 -25.82 -4.46
CA PHE A 96 -0.78 -27.00 -5.05
C PHE A 96 -0.68 -26.89 -6.56
N SER A 97 -0.27 -27.95 -7.25
CA SER A 97 -0.12 -27.94 -8.70
C SER A 97 -0.10 -29.35 -9.27
N ASN A 98 -0.46 -29.49 -10.54
CA ASN A 98 -0.19 -30.74 -11.27
C ASN A 98 1.30 -30.91 -11.65
N SER A 99 2.13 -29.88 -11.45
CA SER A 99 3.59 -29.99 -11.55
C SER A 99 4.20 -30.38 -10.19
N THR A 100 5.27 -31.18 -10.22
CA THR A 100 5.96 -31.68 -9.00
C THR A 100 6.75 -30.61 -8.25
N SER A 101 6.97 -29.43 -8.83
CA SER A 101 7.87 -28.41 -8.27
C SER A 101 7.28 -27.59 -7.11
N THR A 102 5.96 -27.53 -6.99
CA THR A 102 5.26 -26.58 -6.09
C THR A 102 4.31 -27.26 -5.11
N ASN A 103 4.23 -28.60 -5.13
CA ASN A 103 3.37 -29.35 -4.25
C ASN A 103 3.89 -29.40 -2.81
N GLY A 104 3.02 -29.08 -1.86
CA GLY A 104 3.30 -29.22 -0.42
C GLY A 104 4.09 -28.07 0.19
N LEU A 105 4.14 -26.90 -0.48
CA LEU A 105 4.64 -25.68 0.13
C LEU A 105 3.57 -25.11 1.07
N VAL A 106 3.75 -25.35 2.37
CA VAL A 106 2.79 -24.97 3.43
C VAL A 106 3.36 -23.88 4.32
N PHE A 107 2.51 -22.88 4.62
CA PHE A 107 2.75 -21.89 5.65
C PHE A 107 1.55 -21.83 6.62
N PRO A 108 1.76 -21.86 7.94
CA PRO A 108 2.99 -22.26 8.62
C PRO A 108 3.39 -23.70 8.26
N ASN A 109 4.67 -24.05 8.40
CA ASN A 109 5.08 -25.44 8.16
C ASN A 109 4.37 -26.40 9.15
N ARG A 110 4.22 -27.67 8.80
CA ARG A 110 3.43 -28.64 9.58
C ARG A 110 3.92 -28.84 11.03
N PHE A 111 5.19 -28.55 11.31
CA PHE A 111 5.76 -28.64 12.66
C PHE A 111 5.45 -27.41 13.54
N ILE A 112 5.44 -26.21 12.95
CA ILE A 112 5.10 -24.93 13.59
C ILE A 112 3.58 -24.74 13.65
N SER A 113 2.83 -25.32 12.70
CA SER A 113 1.36 -25.33 12.67
C SER A 113 0.73 -26.03 13.91
N ALA A 114 1.51 -26.79 14.68
CA ALA A 114 1.05 -27.34 15.97
C ALA A 114 0.97 -26.29 17.10
N ARG A 115 1.55 -25.09 16.91
CA ARG A 115 1.54 -23.98 17.91
C ARG A 115 1.45 -22.56 17.33
N PRO A 116 0.66 -22.26 16.27
CA PRO A 116 0.46 -20.89 15.83
C PRO A 116 -0.07 -20.02 16.97
N THR A 117 0.44 -18.79 17.04
CA THR A 117 0.03 -17.79 18.04
C THR A 117 -0.91 -16.73 17.46
N PHE A 118 -1.29 -16.86 16.18
CA PHE A 118 -2.17 -15.92 15.50
C PHE A 118 -3.51 -15.84 16.20
N THR A 119 -3.88 -14.62 16.60
CA THR A 119 -5.14 -14.30 17.26
C THR A 119 -5.87 -13.31 16.38
N TRP A 120 -7.15 -13.56 16.12
CA TRP A 120 -8.02 -12.68 15.36
C TRP A 120 -9.35 -12.43 16.08
N TYR A 121 -10.10 -11.45 15.61
CA TYR A 121 -11.33 -10.97 16.22
C TYR A 121 -12.54 -11.03 15.27
N MET A 122 -12.33 -11.05 13.95
CA MET A 122 -13.42 -11.22 12.99
C MET A 122 -14.25 -12.46 13.33
N PRO A 123 -15.59 -12.37 13.40
CA PRO A 123 -16.46 -13.51 13.71
C PRO A 123 -16.68 -14.43 12.50
N ARG A 124 -15.73 -14.46 11.57
CA ARG A 124 -15.79 -15.23 10.33
C ARG A 124 -14.42 -15.82 10.03
N LEU A 125 -14.44 -16.96 9.38
CA LEU A 125 -13.28 -17.62 8.81
C LEU A 125 -13.59 -17.94 7.35
N TYR A 126 -12.72 -17.53 6.45
CA TYR A 126 -12.85 -17.74 5.02
C TYR A 126 -11.85 -18.81 4.60
N LEU A 127 -12.36 -19.85 3.96
CA LEU A 127 -11.57 -20.80 3.18
C LEU A 127 -11.63 -20.33 1.74
N THR A 128 -10.50 -19.91 1.19
CA THR A 128 -10.43 -19.34 -0.16
C THR A 128 -9.46 -20.16 -0.99
N LEU A 129 -9.92 -20.66 -2.12
CA LEU A 129 -9.13 -21.36 -3.11
C LEU A 129 -8.98 -20.45 -4.33
N PHE A 130 -7.75 -20.06 -4.61
CA PHE A 130 -7.38 -19.40 -5.87
C PHE A 130 -6.89 -20.46 -6.84
N VAL A 131 -7.45 -20.48 -8.04
CA VAL A 131 -7.13 -21.45 -9.07
C VAL A 131 -6.56 -20.70 -10.26
N HIS A 132 -5.35 -21.07 -10.66
CA HIS A 132 -4.61 -20.52 -11.78
C HIS A 132 -4.40 -21.61 -12.82
N GLY A 133 -4.62 -21.31 -14.09
CA GLY A 133 -4.43 -22.21 -15.21
C GLY A 133 -4.43 -21.44 -16.53
N GLU A 134 -4.56 -22.13 -17.65
CA GLU A 134 -4.69 -21.44 -18.93
C GLU A 134 -6.07 -20.79 -19.10
N ALA A 135 -6.18 -19.82 -20.01
CA ALA A 135 -7.39 -19.07 -20.26
C ALA A 135 -8.55 -19.99 -20.68
N ASN A 136 -9.70 -19.86 -20.00
CA ASN A 136 -10.90 -20.68 -20.20
C ASN A 136 -10.70 -22.19 -19.97
N ALA A 137 -9.64 -22.60 -19.27
CA ALA A 137 -9.47 -24.01 -18.90
C ALA A 137 -10.55 -24.44 -17.90
N GLU A 138 -10.85 -25.74 -17.92
CA GLU A 138 -11.79 -26.37 -17.00
C GLU A 138 -11.01 -27.35 -16.12
N ILE A 139 -11.22 -27.26 -14.81
CA ILE A 139 -10.63 -28.18 -13.83
C ILE A 139 -11.78 -28.91 -13.15
N ASP A 140 -11.81 -30.23 -13.31
CA ASP A 140 -12.86 -31.09 -12.80
C ASP A 140 -12.42 -31.84 -11.54
N ASP A 141 -13.42 -32.21 -10.73
CA ASP A 141 -13.28 -33.03 -9.54
C ASP A 141 -12.33 -32.43 -8.48
N VAL A 142 -12.44 -31.13 -8.19
CA VAL A 142 -11.63 -30.48 -7.14
C VAL A 142 -12.26 -30.75 -5.77
N ALA A 143 -11.53 -31.45 -4.90
CA ALA A 143 -11.96 -31.78 -3.55
C ALA A 143 -10.82 -31.60 -2.53
N ILE A 144 -11.00 -30.67 -1.61
CA ILE A 144 -10.05 -30.33 -0.55
C ILE A 144 -10.79 -30.21 0.78
N SER A 145 -10.28 -30.84 1.82
CA SER A 145 -10.77 -30.72 3.20
C SER A 145 -9.79 -29.96 4.07
N VAL A 146 -10.32 -29.17 5.00
CA VAL A 146 -9.56 -28.34 5.92
C VAL A 146 -10.01 -28.61 7.35
N TYR A 147 -9.03 -28.88 8.21
CA TYR A 147 -9.22 -29.01 9.65
C TYR A 147 -8.64 -27.78 10.36
N CYS A 148 -9.43 -27.16 11.24
CA CYS A 148 -8.98 -26.08 12.10
C CYS A 148 -9.39 -26.31 13.55
N ALA A 149 -8.42 -26.27 14.46
CA ALA A 149 -8.68 -26.24 15.90
C ALA A 149 -8.59 -24.78 16.39
N VAL A 150 -9.73 -24.21 16.79
CA VAL A 150 -9.85 -22.80 17.19
C VAL A 150 -10.18 -22.69 18.67
N LYS A 151 -9.39 -21.91 19.40
CA LYS A 151 -9.66 -21.56 20.79
C LYS A 151 -10.33 -20.20 20.86
N ALA A 152 -11.57 -20.16 21.37
CA ALA A 152 -12.28 -18.92 21.61
C ALA A 152 -12.11 -18.46 23.07
N LYS A 153 -11.84 -17.16 23.25
CA LYS A 153 -11.76 -16.50 24.56
C LYS A 153 -12.62 -15.24 24.52
N LYS A 154 -13.46 -15.06 25.55
CA LYS A 154 -14.23 -13.82 25.71
C LYS A 154 -13.30 -12.64 25.99
N VAL A 155 -13.52 -11.53 25.30
CA VAL A 155 -12.76 -10.28 25.44
C VAL A 155 -13.71 -9.10 25.69
N SER A 156 -13.17 -7.94 26.06
CA SER A 156 -13.98 -6.73 26.18
C SER A 156 -14.40 -6.23 24.80
N LEU A 157 -15.54 -5.53 24.74
CA LEU A 157 -16.09 -5.00 23.48
C LEU A 157 -15.11 -4.05 22.78
N VAL A 158 -14.35 -3.25 23.54
CA VAL A 158 -13.36 -2.32 23.00
C VAL A 158 -12.23 -3.07 22.29
N THR A 159 -11.67 -4.10 22.94
CA THR A 159 -10.61 -4.92 22.33
C THR A 159 -11.12 -5.66 21.10
N TYR A 160 -12.33 -6.20 21.16
CA TYR A 160 -12.97 -6.84 20.01
C TYR A 160 -13.15 -5.87 18.84
N GLY A 161 -13.76 -4.70 19.06
CA GLY A 161 -14.02 -3.72 18.02
C GLY A 161 -12.75 -3.16 17.37
N MET A 162 -11.73 -2.83 18.18
CA MET A 162 -10.43 -2.40 17.65
C MET A 162 -9.74 -3.49 16.83
N GLY A 163 -9.86 -4.76 17.25
CA GLY A 163 -9.31 -5.90 16.53
C GLY A 163 -9.92 -6.08 15.15
N VAL A 164 -11.26 -6.04 15.07
CA VAL A 164 -12.00 -6.15 13.80
C VAL A 164 -11.62 -5.03 12.83
N ILE A 165 -11.58 -3.78 13.30
CA ILE A 165 -11.20 -2.63 12.45
C ILE A 165 -9.76 -2.78 11.94
N ARG A 166 -8.83 -3.25 12.77
CA ARG A 166 -7.44 -3.50 12.36
C ARG A 166 -7.37 -4.55 11.26
N GLU A 167 -8.07 -5.66 11.42
CA GLU A 167 -8.10 -6.76 10.45
C GLU A 167 -8.66 -6.30 9.11
N ASP A 168 -9.76 -5.54 9.09
CA ASP A 168 -10.33 -4.97 7.87
C ASP A 168 -9.37 -3.99 7.18
N HIS A 169 -8.70 -3.12 7.94
CA HIS A 169 -7.75 -2.16 7.38
C HIS A 169 -6.53 -2.84 6.76
N ILE A 170 -6.01 -3.90 7.41
CA ILE A 170 -4.90 -4.69 6.86
C ILE A 170 -5.32 -5.39 5.56
N ALA A 171 -6.55 -5.90 5.49
CA ALA A 171 -7.07 -6.55 4.28
C ALA A 171 -7.14 -5.58 3.08
N GLN A 172 -7.51 -4.31 3.32
CA GLN A 172 -7.62 -3.30 2.26
C GLN A 172 -6.27 -2.90 1.66
N VAL A 173 -5.22 -2.83 2.48
CA VAL A 173 -3.89 -2.40 2.02
C VAL A 173 -3.11 -3.53 1.32
N ALA A 174 -3.58 -4.78 1.46
CA ALA A 174 -2.89 -5.96 0.94
C ALA A 174 -2.63 -5.95 -0.58
N ALA A 175 -3.44 -5.24 -1.37
CA ALA A 175 -3.28 -5.14 -2.82
C ALA A 175 -2.00 -4.40 -3.26
N VAL A 176 -1.49 -3.46 -2.46
CA VAL A 176 -0.42 -2.52 -2.86
C VAL A 176 0.96 -2.88 -2.26
N MET A 177 1.08 -4.04 -1.61
CA MET A 177 2.27 -4.41 -0.84
C MET A 177 3.43 -4.87 -1.74
N SER A 178 4.20 -3.92 -2.29
CA SER A 178 5.51 -4.16 -2.90
C SER A 178 6.62 -3.86 -1.89
N ASN A 179 7.01 -4.89 -1.14
CA ASN A 179 8.02 -4.78 -0.08
C ASN A 179 9.34 -5.40 -0.52
N GLY A 180 10.42 -4.62 -0.43
CA GLY A 180 11.77 -5.02 -0.84
C GLY A 180 12.32 -4.12 -1.93
N ARG A 181 13.65 -4.07 -2.06
CA ARG A 181 14.33 -3.33 -3.13
C ARG A 181 15.16 -4.30 -3.96
N SER A 182 15.14 -4.15 -5.28
CA SER A 182 16.10 -4.85 -6.14
C SER A 182 17.43 -4.07 -6.13
N ILE A 183 18.53 -4.78 -5.88
CA ILE A 183 19.88 -4.24 -6.00
C ILE A 183 20.51 -4.96 -7.18
N ASN A 184 20.90 -4.21 -8.21
CA ASN A 184 21.72 -4.77 -9.29
C ASN A 184 23.04 -5.28 -8.68
N PRO A 185 23.45 -6.54 -8.90
CA PRO A 185 24.69 -7.10 -8.35
C PRO A 185 25.91 -6.19 -8.51
N ALA A 186 26.02 -5.46 -9.63
CA ALA A 186 27.11 -4.50 -9.89
C ALA A 186 27.17 -3.32 -8.90
N ARG A 187 26.07 -3.01 -8.19
CA ARG A 187 25.97 -1.93 -7.19
C ARG A 187 26.07 -2.42 -5.74
N ASN A 188 26.15 -3.73 -5.50
CA ASN A 188 26.18 -4.29 -4.14
C ASN A 188 27.45 -3.86 -3.36
N VAL A 189 28.59 -3.79 -4.05
CA VAL A 189 29.92 -3.45 -3.47
C VAL A 189 29.95 -2.04 -2.85
N GLY A 190 29.09 -1.12 -3.32
CA GLY A 190 29.03 0.26 -2.83
C GLY A 190 27.94 0.52 -1.78
N GLN A 191 27.15 -0.48 -1.39
CA GLN A 191 25.97 -0.32 -0.52
C GLN A 191 26.14 -0.87 0.90
N ALA A 192 27.38 -1.17 1.33
CA ALA A 192 27.70 -1.66 2.67
C ALA A 192 27.32 -0.69 3.82
N PHE A 193 27.06 0.60 3.53
CA PHE A 193 26.61 1.60 4.51
C PHE A 193 25.36 2.35 4.02
N PRO A 194 24.14 1.88 4.35
CA PRO A 194 22.91 2.45 3.85
C PRO A 194 22.26 3.35 4.91
N MET A 195 22.67 4.60 5.09
CA MET A 195 21.85 5.53 5.90
C MET A 195 21.72 6.94 5.31
N TRP A 196 22.77 7.49 4.70
CA TRP A 196 22.75 8.91 4.31
C TRP A 196 22.29 9.21 2.88
N ARG A 197 22.22 8.20 2.00
CA ARG A 197 21.71 8.37 0.60
C ARG A 197 20.30 7.85 0.37
N TYR A 198 19.72 7.11 1.31
CA TYR A 198 18.43 6.44 1.13
C TYR A 198 17.38 6.78 2.20
N GLY A 199 17.67 7.70 3.11
CA GLY A 199 16.60 8.49 3.75
C GLY A 199 16.03 9.38 2.67
N GLY A 200 14.84 9.02 2.16
CA GLY A 200 14.26 9.57 0.93
C GLY A 200 14.56 11.04 0.68
N VAL A 201 15.07 11.33 -0.51
CA VAL A 201 15.03 12.66 -1.13
C VAL A 201 13.58 13.12 -1.02
N ARG A 202 13.23 13.89 0.01
CA ARG A 202 11.93 14.53 0.12
C ARG A 202 12.02 15.79 -0.75
N PRO A 203 11.35 15.85 -1.91
CA PRO A 203 11.42 17.02 -2.79
C PRO A 203 10.94 18.28 -2.06
N GLU A 204 10.08 18.09 -1.05
CA GLU A 204 9.59 19.09 -0.10
C GLU A 204 10.71 19.91 0.58
N LEU A 205 11.92 19.35 0.68
CA LEU A 205 13.09 19.96 1.36
C LEU A 205 14.26 20.20 0.40
N MET A 206 14.11 19.97 -0.90
CA MET A 206 15.22 19.99 -1.86
C MET A 206 14.96 20.97 -3.00
N ILE A 207 15.88 21.92 -3.18
CA ILE A 207 16.00 22.73 -4.41
C ILE A 207 17.08 22.12 -5.31
N SER A 208 16.84 22.15 -6.63
CA SER A 208 17.85 21.83 -7.65
C SER A 208 19.08 22.74 -7.51
N GLY A 209 20.24 22.15 -7.24
CA GLY A 209 21.51 22.86 -7.08
C GLY A 209 22.06 23.53 -8.35
N ALA A 210 21.41 23.34 -9.51
CA ALA A 210 21.78 24.03 -10.74
C ALA A 210 21.50 25.55 -10.69
N ASN A 211 20.52 25.99 -9.90
CA ASN A 211 20.10 27.39 -9.85
C ASN A 211 20.57 28.15 -8.59
N LEU A 212 21.16 27.48 -7.60
CA LEU A 212 21.43 28.05 -6.27
C LEU A 212 22.91 28.36 -5.98
N VAL A 213 23.82 28.11 -6.93
CA VAL A 213 25.23 28.53 -6.82
C VAL A 213 25.33 30.03 -6.50
N ASN A 214 24.41 30.84 -7.03
CA ASN A 214 24.41 32.30 -6.87
C ASN A 214 23.79 32.81 -5.56
N PHE A 215 23.09 31.98 -4.77
CA PHE A 215 22.50 32.41 -3.50
C PHE A 215 23.52 32.38 -2.35
N PHE A 216 24.38 31.35 -2.31
CA PHE A 216 25.38 31.19 -1.24
C PHE A 216 26.79 31.62 -1.65
N ASN A 217 27.19 31.51 -2.93
CA ASN A 217 28.50 31.97 -3.41
C ASN A 217 28.32 33.14 -4.37
N ARG A 218 28.64 34.36 -3.92
CA ARG A 218 28.73 35.54 -4.79
C ARG A 218 30.07 35.53 -5.54
N THR A 219 30.21 34.70 -6.56
CA THR A 219 31.36 34.77 -7.47
C THR A 219 31.04 35.68 -8.65
N SER A 220 31.86 36.72 -8.81
CA SER A 220 31.55 37.97 -9.50
C SER A 220 31.90 38.00 -11.00
N SER A 221 31.79 36.90 -11.76
CA SER A 221 32.39 36.91 -13.12
C SER A 221 31.61 36.31 -14.30
N GLN A 222 30.33 35.95 -14.17
CA GLN A 222 29.47 35.74 -15.36
C GLN A 222 28.05 36.26 -15.12
N GLU A 223 27.89 37.58 -15.22
CA GLU A 223 26.59 38.22 -15.51
C GLU A 223 26.25 37.91 -16.99
N GLU A 224 25.07 37.45 -17.38
CA GLU A 224 23.76 38.06 -17.14
C GLU A 224 23.17 37.73 -15.76
N SER A 225 23.03 38.76 -14.94
CA SER A 225 22.21 38.71 -13.74
C SER A 225 20.74 38.53 -14.14
N GLN A 226 20.30 37.28 -14.32
CA GLN A 226 18.88 36.96 -14.26
C GLN A 226 18.41 37.19 -12.83
N THR A 227 18.14 38.46 -12.51
CA THR A 227 17.40 38.81 -11.30
C THR A 227 15.98 38.29 -11.47
N ALA A 228 15.52 37.46 -10.53
CA ALA A 228 14.12 37.08 -10.48
C ALA A 228 13.28 38.36 -10.35
N THR A 229 12.38 38.57 -11.30
CA THR A 229 11.48 39.71 -11.31
C THR A 229 10.51 39.64 -10.13
N THR A 230 9.96 40.79 -9.74
CA THR A 230 8.93 40.84 -8.67
C THR A 230 7.70 40.01 -9.02
N VAL A 231 7.41 39.81 -10.32
CA VAL A 231 6.33 38.95 -10.81
C VAL A 231 6.64 37.47 -10.57
N GLU A 232 7.88 37.04 -10.85
CA GLU A 232 8.31 35.66 -10.61
C GLU A 232 8.34 35.32 -9.12
N LEU A 233 8.87 36.23 -8.28
CA LEU A 233 8.90 36.05 -6.83
C LEU A 233 7.47 35.95 -6.22
N ARG A 234 6.51 36.72 -6.76
CA ARG A 234 5.10 36.61 -6.38
C ARG A 234 4.46 35.33 -6.91
N GLY A 235 4.84 34.88 -8.10
CA GLY A 235 4.43 33.59 -8.66
C GLY A 235 4.88 32.43 -7.78
N PHE A 236 6.13 32.47 -7.29
CA PHE A 236 6.66 31.48 -6.35
C PHE A 236 5.88 31.47 -5.04
N ALA A 237 5.61 32.65 -4.46
CA ALA A 237 4.83 32.76 -3.23
C ALA A 237 3.36 32.31 -3.41
N MET A 238 2.76 32.51 -4.59
CA MET A 238 1.40 32.10 -4.92
C MET A 238 1.26 30.61 -5.19
N ALA A 239 2.23 30.00 -5.88
CA ALA A 239 2.28 28.54 -6.04
C ALA A 239 2.54 27.87 -4.69
N ALA A 240 3.34 28.52 -3.84
CA ALA A 240 3.80 27.92 -2.61
C ALA A 240 2.71 27.58 -1.58
N ARG A 241 1.71 28.40 -1.19
CA ARG A 241 0.48 28.82 -1.85
C ARG A 241 -0.64 27.77 -1.74
N GLN A 242 -0.68 26.92 -2.75
CA GLN A 242 -1.83 26.08 -3.08
C GLN A 242 -1.81 24.77 -2.30
N MET A 243 -3.01 24.24 -2.02
CA MET A 243 -3.16 22.89 -1.50
C MET A 243 -3.03 21.88 -2.64
N VAL A 244 -2.40 20.76 -2.34
CA VAL A 244 -2.08 19.72 -3.31
C VAL A 244 -2.75 18.40 -2.85
N PRO A 245 -3.17 17.52 -3.76
CA PRO A 245 -3.76 16.23 -3.41
C PRO A 245 -2.86 15.37 -2.53
N ASN A 246 -3.49 14.50 -1.72
CA ASN A 246 -2.78 13.60 -0.80
C ASN A 246 -1.80 12.70 -1.58
N LEU A 247 -0.54 12.61 -1.15
CA LEU A 247 0.64 11.93 -1.74
C LEU A 247 1.56 12.79 -2.62
N GLU A 248 1.16 13.99 -3.03
CA GLU A 248 2.04 14.93 -3.74
C GLU A 248 2.71 15.92 -2.77
N ALA A 249 3.89 16.44 -3.14
CA ALA A 249 4.62 17.40 -2.31
C ALA A 249 3.80 18.70 -2.15
N PHE A 250 3.68 19.22 -0.91
CA PHE A 250 2.98 20.48 -0.66
C PHE A 250 3.66 21.66 -1.40
N GLY A 251 2.90 22.35 -2.26
CA GLY A 251 3.39 23.38 -3.18
C GLY A 251 3.70 22.79 -4.57
N THR A 252 2.74 22.85 -5.49
CA THR A 252 2.93 22.52 -6.93
C THR A 252 2.18 23.57 -7.76
N ALA A 253 2.48 23.88 -9.03
CA ALA A 253 3.30 23.24 -10.05
C ALA A 253 4.63 23.97 -10.32
N ALA A 254 5.59 23.25 -10.90
CA ALA A 254 6.81 23.85 -11.43
C ALA A 254 6.44 24.99 -12.39
N LEU A 255 6.79 26.22 -12.02
CA LEU A 255 6.98 27.27 -13.03
C LEU A 255 8.07 26.76 -13.98
N ALA A 256 7.83 26.92 -15.29
CA ALA A 256 8.69 26.36 -16.32
C ALA A 256 10.17 26.72 -16.03
N GLY A 257 10.99 25.69 -15.78
CA GLY A 257 12.43 25.84 -15.48
C GLY A 257 12.84 25.84 -14.00
N THR A 258 11.93 25.82 -13.02
CA THR A 258 12.30 26.01 -11.59
C THR A 258 12.06 24.81 -10.67
N GLY A 259 11.36 23.76 -11.12
CA GLY A 259 11.03 22.60 -10.28
C GLY A 259 9.98 22.92 -9.21
N GLY A 260 9.62 21.94 -8.37
CA GLY A 260 8.64 22.11 -7.30
C GLY A 260 9.12 23.11 -6.24
N ILE A 261 8.23 24.01 -5.79
CA ILE A 261 8.58 25.15 -4.92
C ILE A 261 8.23 24.79 -3.45
N PRO A 262 9.22 24.69 -2.55
CA PRO A 262 9.00 24.32 -1.15
C PRO A 262 8.18 25.31 -0.32
N SER A 263 7.48 24.81 0.69
CA SER A 263 6.62 25.59 1.59
C SER A 263 7.34 26.58 2.50
N TRP A 264 8.62 26.34 2.83
CA TRP A 264 9.41 27.20 3.72
C TRP A 264 9.76 28.56 3.11
N ILE A 265 9.66 28.72 1.78
CA ILE A 265 9.80 30.02 1.09
C ILE A 265 8.80 31.06 1.63
N ARG A 266 7.70 30.62 2.24
CA ARG A 266 6.69 31.48 2.85
C ARG A 266 7.12 32.09 4.20
N LEU A 267 8.17 31.59 4.84
CA LEU A 267 8.45 31.90 6.25
C LEU A 267 9.12 33.27 6.47
N GLU A 268 9.85 33.80 5.47
CA GLU A 268 10.54 35.09 5.57
C GLU A 268 10.55 35.84 4.22
N LEU A 269 9.36 36.10 3.66
CA LEU A 269 9.26 36.91 2.44
C LEU A 269 9.53 38.38 2.75
N PHE A 270 10.32 39.05 1.90
CA PHE A 270 10.50 40.50 1.99
C PHE A 270 9.14 41.20 1.86
N LYS A 271 8.91 42.23 2.68
CA LYS A 271 7.60 42.92 2.77
C LYS A 271 7.08 43.47 1.42
N GLY A 272 7.96 43.77 0.47
CA GLY A 272 7.59 44.20 -0.90
C GLY A 272 7.00 43.08 -1.77
N VAL A 273 7.22 41.82 -1.42
CA VAL A 273 6.62 40.65 -2.08
C VAL A 273 5.27 40.31 -1.45
N GLU A 274 5.15 40.41 -0.12
CA GLU A 274 3.90 40.17 0.62
C GLU A 274 2.81 41.22 0.38
N SER A 275 3.19 42.49 0.26
CA SER A 275 2.24 43.62 0.14
C SER A 275 1.59 43.76 -1.24
N GLY A 276 1.96 42.92 -2.22
CA GLY A 276 1.50 43.07 -3.59
C GLY A 276 2.15 44.27 -4.31
N ALA A 277 1.70 44.60 -5.51
CA ALA A 277 2.19 45.81 -6.18
C ALA A 277 1.71 47.03 -5.37
N ILE A 278 2.64 47.83 -4.87
CA ILE A 278 2.32 49.18 -4.38
C ILE A 278 1.70 49.89 -5.59
N ARG A 279 0.42 50.27 -5.48
CA ARG A 279 -0.25 51.04 -6.54
C ARG A 279 0.54 52.33 -6.76
N ASP A 280 0.71 52.75 -8.00
CA ASP A 280 1.31 54.05 -8.39
C ASP A 280 0.54 55.29 -7.86
N GLN A 281 -0.46 55.11 -7.01
CA GLN A 281 -1.28 56.18 -6.49
C GLN A 281 -0.84 56.53 -5.07
N TRP A 282 -0.51 57.82 -4.91
CA TRP A 282 -0.18 58.56 -3.67
C TRP A 282 -0.96 58.05 -2.43
N PRO A 283 -0.41 58.14 -1.20
CA PRO A 283 -1.11 57.75 0.03
C PRO A 283 -2.53 58.37 0.11
N PRO A 284 -3.48 57.70 0.80
CA PRO A 284 -4.89 58.05 0.74
C PRO A 284 -5.14 59.53 1.05
N ILE A 285 -5.69 60.24 0.07
CA ILE A 285 -6.05 61.66 0.23
C ILE A 285 -7.28 61.79 1.12
N LYS A 286 -7.14 62.58 2.19
CA LYS A 286 -8.27 63.01 3.04
C LYS A 286 -8.72 64.37 2.55
N HIS A 287 -9.99 64.49 2.19
CA HIS A 287 -10.60 65.78 1.85
C HIS A 287 -11.20 66.40 3.11
N ALA A 288 -11.00 67.71 3.29
CA ALA A 288 -11.81 68.47 4.23
C ALA A 288 -13.21 68.70 3.65
N ASP A 289 -14.21 68.95 4.49
CA ASP A 289 -15.61 69.15 4.07
C ASP A 289 -15.84 70.36 3.14
N ASN A 290 -14.79 71.17 2.91
CA ASN A 290 -14.76 72.27 1.96
C ASN A 290 -14.12 71.93 0.60
N GLY A 291 -13.76 70.66 0.37
CA GLY A 291 -13.23 70.16 -0.90
C GLY A 291 -11.71 70.25 -1.07
N ASN A 292 -10.98 70.88 -0.15
CA ASN A 292 -9.51 70.94 -0.22
C ASN A 292 -8.87 69.63 0.25
N VAL A 293 -7.79 69.23 -0.44
CA VAL A 293 -6.97 68.05 -0.08
C VAL A 293 -6.07 68.41 1.09
N LEU A 294 -6.15 67.65 2.18
CA LEU A 294 -5.20 67.73 3.29
C LEU A 294 -4.18 66.59 3.15
N THR A 295 -2.93 66.95 2.88
CA THR A 295 -1.79 66.03 2.99
C THR A 295 -1.33 66.00 4.45
N LEU A 296 -1.17 64.80 5.02
CA LEU A 296 -0.38 64.63 6.25
C LEU A 296 1.11 64.80 5.93
#